data_AF-A0A699WYP0-F1
#
_entry.id   AF-A0A699WYP0-F1
#
_cell.length_a   1.000
_cell.length_b   1.000
_cell.length_c   1.000
_cell.angle_alpha   90.00
_cell.angle_beta   90.00
_cell.angle_gamma   90.00
#
_symmetry.space_group_name_H-M   'P 1'
#
loop_
_entity.id
_entity.type
_entity.pdbx_description
1 polymer ?
#
loop_
_entity_poly.entity_id
_entity_poly.type
_entity_poly.pdbx_seq_one_letter_code
_entity_poly.pdbx_strand_id
1 'polypeptide(L)' 'GILQPVAPTTVEQRLARKNELKARGTLLMALPDKHQLKFNTYKDAKTLMEAIEKRFRGNTETKKV' A
#
# COMPACT_ATOMS: atom_id res chain seq x y z
N GLY A 1 32.24 0.65 -10.02
CA GLY A 1 30.89 0.06 -10.05
C GLY A 1 30.07 0.81 -11.06
N ILE A 2 29.41 0.12 -11.98
CA ILE A 2 28.63 0.78 -13.04
C ILE A 2 27.34 1.32 -12.41
N LEU A 3 27.22 2.65 -12.34
CA LEU A 3 25.97 3.32 -12.06
C LEU A 3 25.03 3.04 -13.23
N GLN A 4 24.04 2.15 -13.03
CA GLN A 4 22.97 1.97 -14.01
C GLN A 4 22.24 3.31 -14.20
N PRO A 5 22.14 3.83 -15.43
CA PRO A 5 21.31 4.99 -15.70
C PRO A 5 19.86 4.57 -15.52
N VAL A 6 19.27 4.96 -14.40
CA VAL A 6 17.81 4.91 -14.22
C VAL A 6 17.20 5.79 -15.30
N ALA A 7 16.44 5.18 -16.20
CA ALA A 7 15.77 5.88 -17.28
C ALA A 7 14.94 7.06 -16.73
N PRO A 8 14.86 8.19 -17.44
CA PRO A 8 13.99 9.30 -17.05
C PRO A 8 12.58 8.77 -16.84
N THR A 9 12.11 8.78 -15.59
CA THR A 9 10.76 8.35 -15.25
C THR A 9 9.79 9.40 -15.80
N THR A 10 8.93 9.00 -16.74
CA THR A 10 7.94 9.87 -17.38
C THR A 10 7.08 10.56 -16.33
N VAL A 11 6.56 11.77 -16.63
CA VAL A 11 5.74 12.56 -15.69
C VAL A 11 4.57 11.73 -15.13
N GLU A 12 3.98 10.88 -15.98
CA GLU A 12 2.90 9.95 -15.62
C GLU A 12 3.34 8.89 -14.61
N GLN A 13 4.53 8.29 -14.77
CA GLN A 13 5.05 7.31 -13.80
C GLN A 13 5.33 7.96 -12.44
N ARG A 14 5.83 9.21 -12.42
CA ARG A 14 6.02 9.95 -11.16
C ARG A 14 4.67 10.22 -10.48
N LEU A 15 3.65 10.58 -11.26
CA LEU A 15 2.29 10.80 -10.76
C LEU A 15 1.68 9.50 -10.22
N ALA A 16 1.79 8.40 -10.96
CA ALA A 16 1.32 7.09 -10.54
C ALA A 16 1.96 6.64 -9.22
N ARG A 17 3.29 6.77 -9.09
CA ARG A 17 4.01 6.44 -7.84
C ARG A 17 3.53 7.29 -6.65
N LYS A 18 3.27 8.58 -6.86
CA LYS A 18 2.74 9.46 -5.81
C LYS A 18 1.34 9.02 -5.37
N ASN A 19 0.49 8.66 -6.31
CA ASN A 19 -0.86 8.18 -6.03
C ASN A 19 -0.85 6.83 -5.31
N GLU A 20 0.05 5.93 -5.68
CA GLU A 20 0.25 4.66 -5.00
C GLU A 20 0.70 4.85 -3.54
N LEU A 21 1.68 5.73 -3.30
CA LEU A 21 2.13 6.03 -1.94
C LEU A 21 1.00 6.63 -1.09
N LYS A 22 0.17 7.50 -1.67
CA LYS A 22 -1.00 8.06 -0.98
C LYS A 22 -2.02 6.96 -0.66
N ALA A 23 -2.31 6.07 -1.60
CA ALA A 23 -3.21 4.94 -1.40
C ALA A 23 -2.70 3.99 -0.29
N ARG A 24 -1.40 3.65 -0.31
CA ARG A 24 -0.77 2.84 0.74
C ARG A 24 -0.84 3.52 2.11
N GLY A 25 -0.58 4.82 2.17
CA GLY A 25 -0.70 5.61 3.40
C GLY A 25 -2.12 5.53 3.98
N THR A 26 -3.15 5.75 3.16
CA THR A 26 -4.56 5.63 3.60
C THR A 26 -4.90 4.22 4.07
N LEU A 27 -4.48 3.19 3.33
CA LEU A 27 -4.71 1.79 3.72
C LEU A 27 -4.05 1.46 5.06
N LEU A 28 -2.83 1.95 5.32
CA LEU A 28 -2.13 1.73 6.59
C LEU A 28 -2.78 2.49 7.75
N MET A 29 -3.26 3.72 7.53
CA MET A 29 -3.97 4.49 8.56
C MET A 29 -5.29 3.84 8.99
N ALA A 30 -5.94 3.09 8.11
CA ALA A 30 -7.15 2.32 8.44
C ALA A 30 -6.86 1.09 9.33
N LEU A 31 -5.58 0.74 9.54
CA LEU A 31 -5.18 -0.41 10.35
C LEU A 31 -4.77 0.01 11.77
N PRO A 32 -5.07 -0.83 12.78
CA PRO A 32 -4.51 -0.67 14.12
C PRO A 32 -2.97 -0.64 14.07
N ASP A 33 -2.35 0.25 14.86
CA ASP A 33 -0.90 0.52 14.86
C ASP A 33 -0.04 -0.76 14.99
N LYS A 34 -0.45 -1.68 15.87
CA LYS A 34 0.15 -3.02 16.07
C LYS A 34 0.23 -3.89 14.80
N HIS A 35 -0.45 -3.51 13.73
CA HIS A 35 -0.49 -4.22 12.46
C HIS A 35 0.20 -3.44 11.33
N GLN A 36 0.38 -2.13 11.46
CA GLN A 36 0.95 -1.28 10.40
C GLN A 36 2.36 -1.71 10.00
N LEU A 37 3.24 -2.00 10.96
CA LEU A 37 4.61 -2.46 10.66
C LEU A 37 4.65 -3.74 9.82
N LYS A 38 3.74 -4.68 10.06
CA LYS A 38 3.68 -5.95 9.30
C LYS A 38 3.25 -5.72 7.86
N PHE A 39 2.38 -4.73 7.63
CA PHE A 39 1.82 -4.39 6.33
C PHE A 39 2.66 -3.35 5.56
N ASN A 40 3.61 -2.66 6.19
CA ASN A 40 4.53 -1.73 5.50
C ASN A 40 5.51 -2.46 4.55
N THR A 41 5.64 -3.78 4.70
CA THR A 41 6.50 -4.62 3.84
C THR A 41 6.00 -4.72 2.39
N TYR A 42 4.72 -4.44 2.13
CA TYR A 42 4.13 -4.49 0.80
C TYR A 42 4.43 -3.21 0.02
N LYS A 43 5.04 -3.37 -1.16
CA LYS A 43 5.43 -2.27 -2.04
C LYS A 43 4.25 -1.67 -2.82
N ASP A 44 3.26 -2.50 -3.14
CA ASP A 44 2.10 -2.16 -3.95
C ASP A 44 0.83 -2.05 -3.10
N ALA A 45 -0.02 -1.09 -3.45
CA ALA A 45 -1.30 -0.89 -2.78
C ALA A 45 -2.26 -2.09 -2.94
N LYS A 46 -2.20 -2.77 -4.09
CA LYS A 46 -3.04 -3.93 -4.39
C LYS A 46 -2.70 -5.12 -3.49
N THR A 47 -1.43 -5.49 -3.42
CA THR A 47 -0.98 -6.60 -2.56
C THR A 47 -1.21 -6.29 -1.09
N LEU A 48 -1.03 -5.02 -0.69
CA LEU A 48 -1.38 -4.55 0.63
C LEU A 48 -2.87 -4.77 0.94
N MET A 49 -3.77 -4.37 0.04
CA MET A 49 -5.21 -4.55 0.19
C MET A 49 -5.59 -6.04 0.31
N GLU A 50 -5.06 -6.91 -0.56
CA GLU A 50 -5.35 -8.35 -0.49
C GLU A 50 -4.84 -8.99 0.81
N ALA A 51 -3.67 -8.55 1.30
CA ALA A 51 -3.13 -9.04 2.57
C ALA A 51 -3.99 -8.57 3.76
N ILE A 52 -4.47 -7.33 3.73
CA ILE A 52 -5.43 -6.79 4.70
C ILE A 52 -6.71 -7.61 4.64
N GLU A 53 -7.30 -7.77 3.45
CA GLU A 53 -8.53 -8.55 3.26
C GLU A 53 -8.35 -9.98 3.77
N LYS A 54 -7.26 -10.68 3.43
CA LYS A 54 -7.02 -12.05 3.88
C LYS A 54 -6.90 -12.16 5.41
N ARG A 55 -6.31 -11.14 6.06
CA ARG A 55 -6.10 -11.14 7.50
C ARG A 55 -7.36 -10.78 8.29
N PHE A 56 -8.16 -9.86 7.76
CA PHE A 56 -9.39 -9.37 8.37
C PHE A 56 -10.65 -9.97 7.74
N ARG A 57 -10.50 -10.98 6.88
CA ARG A 57 -11.60 -11.71 6.21
C ARG A 57 -12.57 -12.37 7.17
N GLY A 58 -12.17 -12.53 8.44
CA GLY A 58 -13.02 -13.01 9.53
C GLY A 58 -13.92 -11.93 10.17
N ASN A 59 -13.97 -10.72 9.61
CA ASN A 59 -14.71 -9.58 10.16
C ASN A 59 -15.78 -9.07 9.17
N THR A 60 -16.42 -9.95 8.42
CA THR A 60 -17.70 -9.67 7.73
C THR A 60 -18.83 -9.50 8.75
N GLU A 61 -18.73 -8.47 9.58
CA GLU A 61 -19.85 -7.70 10.11
C GLU A 61 -19.33 -6.27 10.25
N THR A 62 -19.35 -5.55 9.13
CA THR A 62 -19.55 -4.11 9.17
C THR A 62 -20.86 -3.87 9.93
N LYS A 63 -20.77 -3.76 11.25
CA LYS A 63 -21.80 -3.15 12.07
C LYS A 63 -22.01 -1.77 11.49
N LYS A 64 -23.14 -1.59 10.79
CA LYS A 64 -23.70 -0.28 10.48
C LYS A 64 -23.66 0.55 11.76
N VAL A 65 -23.07 1.74 11.67
CA VAL A 65 -23.48 2.88 12.49
C VAL A 65 -24.27 3.82 11.61
#